data_AF-A0A3M2ABR2-F1
#
_entry.id   AF-A0A3M2ABR2-F1
#
_cell.length_a   1.000
_cell.length_b   1.000
_cell.length_c   1.000
_cell.angle_alpha   90.00
_cell.angle_beta   90.00
_cell.angle_gamma   90.00
#
_symmetry.space_group_name_H-M   'P 1'
#
loop_
_entity.id
_entity.type
_entity.pdbx_description
1 polymer ?
#
loop_
_entity_poly.entity_id
_entity_poly.type
_entity_poly.pdbx_seq_one_letter_code
_entity_poly.pdbx_strand_id
1 'polypeptide(L)'
;FKLEDAKGFVKKYHLKKLAIKTIAFFYHFVYNRLRGALNHIPNPLPDQRKLKELARPYFHYRLTGGEGHMLIGKALYAHLNKQAHMVCELSPYGCLPNTMSVGAMAKVLADYPDLLYAPIEIKGDAEVHAYSRCQMILTEAKRRAKEEFERVLELTKLSLEEVREFEQKHPELRRATYRVPNYGFAGTSANYVYHIAKLMRRA
;
A
#
# COMPACT_ATOMS: atom_id res chain seq x y z
N PHE A 1 3.80 -0.81 -21.41
CA PHE A 1 2.70 0.07 -21.84
C PHE A 1 3.07 0.88 -23.06
N LYS A 2 3.72 2.06 -22.93
CA LYS A 2 3.97 2.97 -24.07
C LYS A 2 4.73 2.32 -25.24
N LEU A 3 5.75 1.51 -24.95
CA LEU A 3 6.48 0.80 -25.99
C LEU A 3 5.61 -0.27 -26.67
N GLU A 4 4.80 -1.01 -25.91
CA GLU A 4 3.93 -2.09 -26.42
C GLU A 4 2.85 -1.53 -27.34
N ASP A 5 2.28 -0.40 -26.97
CA ASP A 5 1.31 0.36 -27.76
C ASP A 5 1.91 0.88 -29.07
N ALA A 6 3.21 1.21 -29.08
CA ALA A 6 3.93 1.72 -30.23
C ALA A 6 4.58 0.61 -31.09
N LYS A 7 4.19 -0.66 -30.91
CA LYS A 7 4.81 -1.82 -31.58
C LYS A 7 4.92 -1.64 -33.11
N GLY A 8 3.89 -1.08 -33.74
CA GLY A 8 3.85 -0.86 -35.20
C GLY A 8 4.74 0.29 -35.69
N PHE A 9 5.14 1.21 -34.82
CA PHE A 9 5.86 2.44 -35.20
C PHE A 9 7.33 2.42 -34.80
N VAL A 10 7.74 1.45 -33.96
CA VAL A 10 9.09 1.40 -33.39
C VAL A 10 9.97 0.42 -34.15
N LYS A 11 10.99 0.96 -34.84
CA LYS A 11 12.06 0.15 -35.44
C LYS A 11 12.74 -0.76 -34.39
N LYS A 12 12.94 -2.02 -34.76
CA LYS A 12 13.54 -3.08 -33.89
C LYS A 12 12.81 -3.22 -32.54
N TYR A 13 11.47 -3.15 -32.54
CA TYR A 13 10.62 -3.25 -31.34
C TYR A 13 11.01 -4.40 -30.41
N HIS A 14 11.15 -5.63 -30.92
CA HIS A 14 11.43 -6.81 -30.09
C HIS A 14 12.78 -6.71 -29.39
N LEU A 15 13.80 -6.20 -30.09
CA LEU A 15 15.13 -5.96 -29.51
C LEU A 15 15.08 -4.89 -28.41
N LYS A 16 14.39 -3.77 -28.66
CA LYS A 16 14.22 -2.70 -27.66
C LYS A 16 13.42 -3.18 -26.45
N LYS A 17 12.37 -3.97 -26.67
CA LYS A 17 11.56 -4.57 -25.59
C LYS A 17 12.41 -5.50 -24.73
N LEU A 18 13.23 -6.34 -25.37
CA LEU A 18 14.14 -7.23 -24.65
C LEU A 18 15.15 -6.42 -23.83
N ALA A 19 15.81 -5.43 -24.43
CA ALA A 19 16.77 -4.57 -23.73
C ALA A 19 16.16 -3.90 -22.49
N ILE A 20 14.98 -3.29 -22.61
CA ILE A 20 14.28 -2.66 -21.48
C ILE A 20 13.90 -3.69 -20.42
N LYS A 21 13.39 -4.86 -20.82
CA LYS A 21 13.06 -5.94 -19.88
C LYS A 21 14.30 -6.39 -19.10
N THR A 22 15.44 -6.55 -19.78
CA THR A 22 16.70 -6.94 -19.15
C THR A 22 17.19 -5.88 -18.18
N ILE A 23 17.16 -4.60 -18.56
CA ILE A 23 17.53 -3.49 -17.67
C ILE A 23 16.60 -3.44 -16.45
N ALA A 24 15.29 -3.54 -16.67
CA ALA A 24 14.32 -3.57 -15.58
C ALA A 24 14.56 -4.77 -14.66
N PHE A 25 14.88 -5.95 -15.20
CA PHE A 25 15.22 -7.13 -14.41
C PHE A 25 16.44 -6.88 -13.52
N PHE A 26 17.54 -6.37 -14.07
CA PHE A 26 18.73 -6.04 -13.28
C PHE A 26 18.45 -4.97 -12.23
N TYR A 27 17.66 -3.94 -12.55
CA TYR A 27 17.23 -2.93 -11.59
C TYR A 27 16.47 -3.54 -10.41
N HIS A 28 15.46 -4.39 -10.67
CA HIS A 28 14.71 -5.05 -9.62
C HIS A 28 15.58 -6.03 -8.82
N PHE A 29 16.51 -6.72 -9.47
CA PHE A 29 17.46 -7.61 -8.80
C PHE A 29 18.34 -6.85 -7.82
N VAL A 30 18.97 -5.75 -8.25
CA VAL A 30 19.82 -4.90 -7.40
C VAL A 30 18.99 -4.30 -6.27
N TYR A 31 17.81 -3.75 -6.57
CA TYR A 31 16.90 -3.21 -5.57
C TYR A 31 16.52 -4.26 -4.51
N ASN A 32 16.11 -5.46 -4.93
CA ASN A 32 15.73 -6.55 -4.03
C ASN A 32 16.91 -7.05 -3.20
N ARG A 33 18.13 -7.06 -3.76
CA ARG A 33 19.35 -7.40 -3.03
C ARG A 33 19.66 -6.39 -1.92
N LEU A 34 19.59 -5.09 -2.23
CA LEU A 34 19.75 -4.03 -1.22
C LEU A 34 18.66 -4.11 -0.15
N ARG A 35 17.41 -4.40 -0.56
CA ARG A 35 16.31 -4.64 0.35
C ARG A 35 16.59 -5.82 1.27
N GLY A 36 17.16 -6.91 0.76
CA GLY A 36 17.57 -8.08 1.53
C GLY A 36 18.62 -7.75 2.58
N ALA A 37 19.60 -6.91 2.24
CA ALA A 37 20.59 -6.42 3.20
C ALA A 37 19.96 -5.57 4.34
N LEU A 38 18.82 -4.93 4.07
CA LEU A 38 18.04 -4.16 5.05
C LEU A 38 16.87 -4.97 5.66
N ASN A 39 17.02 -6.29 5.76
CA ASN A 39 16.02 -7.23 6.29
C ASN A 39 14.61 -7.08 5.67
N HIS A 40 14.55 -6.68 4.41
CA HIS A 40 13.32 -6.39 3.68
C HIS A 40 12.37 -5.39 4.37
N ILE A 41 12.91 -4.45 5.16
CA ILE A 41 12.13 -3.38 5.80
C ILE A 41 11.51 -2.44 4.77
N PRO A 42 12.23 -1.96 3.73
CA PRO A 42 11.56 -1.26 2.64
C PRO A 42 10.58 -2.21 1.96
N ASN A 43 9.38 -1.71 1.65
CA ASN A 43 8.38 -2.48 0.92
C ASN A 43 8.86 -2.81 -0.51
N PRO A 44 8.44 -3.93 -1.10
CA PRO A 44 8.65 -4.17 -2.52
C PRO A 44 7.97 -3.10 -3.38
N LEU A 45 8.58 -2.79 -4.53
CA LEU A 45 7.93 -1.95 -5.53
C LEU A 45 6.72 -2.70 -6.11
N PRO A 46 5.52 -2.09 -6.12
CA PRO A 46 4.34 -2.73 -6.70
C PRO A 46 4.50 -2.89 -8.22
N ASP A 47 4.00 -4.01 -8.75
CA ASP A 47 4.01 -4.26 -10.19
C ASP A 47 3.11 -3.25 -10.91
N GLN A 48 3.73 -2.42 -11.75
CA GLN A 48 3.06 -1.38 -12.53
C GLN A 48 1.95 -1.94 -13.43
N ARG A 49 2.09 -3.17 -13.95
CA ARG A 49 1.04 -3.84 -14.74
C ARG A 49 -0.14 -4.18 -13.86
N LYS A 50 0.11 -4.68 -12.65
CA LYS A 50 -0.97 -4.98 -11.71
C LYS A 50 -1.72 -3.71 -11.32
N LEU A 51 -1.00 -2.62 -11.02
CA LEU A 51 -1.62 -1.32 -10.74
C LEU A 51 -2.48 -0.81 -11.91
N LYS A 52 -1.96 -0.91 -13.14
CA LYS A 52 -2.71 -0.57 -14.35
C LYS A 52 -4.00 -1.38 -14.47
N GLU A 53 -3.93 -2.70 -14.32
CA GLU A 53 -5.10 -3.56 -14.47
C GLU A 53 -6.14 -3.31 -13.37
N LEU A 54 -5.71 -3.02 -12.14
CA LEU A 54 -6.61 -2.63 -11.05
C LEU A 54 -7.35 -1.32 -11.35
N ALA A 55 -6.65 -0.33 -11.91
CA ALA A 55 -7.22 0.98 -12.22
C ALA A 55 -8.05 1.01 -13.51
N ARG A 56 -7.91 0.00 -14.39
CA ARG A 56 -8.47 -0.04 -15.74
C ARG A 56 -9.98 0.25 -15.81
N PRO A 57 -10.84 -0.24 -14.89
CA PRO A 57 -12.28 0.05 -14.92
C PRO A 57 -12.62 1.51 -14.62
N TYR A 58 -11.74 2.22 -13.91
CA TYR A 58 -12.01 3.53 -13.33
C TYR A 58 -11.31 4.67 -14.07
N PHE A 59 -10.11 4.41 -14.60
CA PHE A 59 -9.29 5.44 -15.20
C PHE A 59 -8.39 4.87 -16.29
N HIS A 60 -8.52 5.43 -17.50
CA HIS A 60 -7.76 4.94 -18.63
C HIS A 60 -6.28 5.37 -18.51
N TYR A 61 -5.36 4.41 -18.52
CA TYR A 61 -3.91 4.64 -18.30
C TYR A 61 -3.23 5.57 -19.32
N ARG A 62 -3.86 5.86 -20.47
CA ARG A 62 -3.37 6.85 -21.45
C ARG A 62 -3.82 8.28 -21.18
N LEU A 63 -4.68 8.52 -20.20
CA LEU A 63 -4.93 9.87 -19.69
C LEU A 63 -3.70 10.31 -18.89
N THR A 64 -2.66 10.69 -19.64
CA THR A 64 -1.34 11.04 -19.11
C THR A 64 -1.30 12.47 -18.57
N GLY A 65 -0.28 12.78 -17.79
CA GLY A 65 -0.11 14.08 -17.12
C GLY A 65 0.39 13.92 -15.68
N GLY A 66 0.44 12.70 -15.18
CA GLY A 66 0.95 12.36 -13.85
C GLY A 66 0.65 10.91 -13.52
N GLU A 67 0.52 10.61 -12.23
CA GLU A 67 0.25 9.28 -11.68
C GLU A 67 -1.25 8.94 -11.59
N GLY A 68 -2.12 9.47 -12.47
CA GLY A 68 -3.57 9.41 -12.27
C GLY A 68 -4.17 8.00 -12.10
N HIS A 69 -3.97 7.11 -13.08
CA HIS A 69 -4.35 5.70 -12.94
C HIS A 69 -3.55 4.98 -11.82
N MET A 70 -2.34 5.44 -11.52
CA MET A 70 -1.51 4.82 -10.49
C MET A 70 -2.01 5.15 -9.08
N LEU A 71 -2.61 6.32 -8.86
CA LEU A 71 -3.28 6.69 -7.62
C LEU A 71 -4.36 5.66 -7.29
N ILE A 72 -5.28 5.44 -8.24
CA ILE A 72 -6.38 4.47 -8.08
C ILE A 72 -5.81 3.06 -7.90
N GLY A 73 -4.84 2.68 -8.76
CA GLY A 73 -4.21 1.37 -8.70
C GLY A 73 -3.51 1.11 -7.37
N LYS A 74 -2.79 2.10 -6.81
CA LYS A 74 -2.09 2.01 -5.53
C LYS A 74 -3.08 1.94 -4.36
N ALA A 75 -4.15 2.74 -4.39
CA ALA A 75 -5.20 2.70 -3.36
C ALA A 75 -5.87 1.32 -3.29
N LEU A 76 -6.28 0.78 -4.44
CA LEU A 76 -6.84 -0.57 -4.54
C LEU A 76 -5.82 -1.64 -4.15
N TYR A 77 -4.57 -1.52 -4.61
CA TYR A 77 -3.52 -2.46 -4.27
C TYR A 77 -3.27 -2.52 -2.76
N ALA A 78 -3.17 -1.36 -2.10
CA ALA A 78 -2.98 -1.29 -0.66
C ALA A 78 -4.16 -1.89 0.10
N HIS A 79 -5.39 -1.61 -0.34
CA HIS A 79 -6.62 -2.13 0.26
C HIS A 79 -6.73 -3.66 0.14
N LEU A 80 -6.60 -4.17 -1.09
CA LEU A 80 -6.79 -5.58 -1.41
C LEU A 80 -5.69 -6.46 -0.80
N ASN A 81 -4.47 -5.94 -0.65
CA ASN A 81 -3.36 -6.67 -0.03
C ASN A 81 -3.20 -6.37 1.47
N LYS A 82 -4.18 -5.70 2.11
CA LYS A 82 -4.16 -5.37 3.54
C LYS A 82 -2.82 -4.73 3.94
N GLN A 83 -2.43 -3.66 3.24
CA GLN A 83 -1.20 -2.92 3.54
C GLN A 83 -1.43 -1.74 4.49
N ALA A 84 -2.66 -1.26 4.61
CA ALA A 84 -3.03 -0.16 5.48
C ALA A 84 -4.53 -0.15 5.77
N HIS A 85 -4.93 0.41 6.92
CA HIS A 85 -6.34 0.66 7.26
C HIS A 85 -6.91 1.89 6.54
N MET A 86 -6.05 2.80 6.07
CA MET A 86 -6.42 3.97 5.28
C MET A 86 -5.40 4.28 4.20
N VAL A 87 -5.85 4.90 3.12
CA VAL A 87 -4.99 5.46 2.07
C VAL A 87 -5.16 6.97 2.06
N CYS A 88 -4.08 7.69 2.33
CA CYS A 88 -4.03 9.13 2.17
C CYS A 88 -3.38 9.46 0.84
N GLU A 89 -4.05 10.29 0.05
CA GLU A 89 -3.51 10.91 -1.14
C GLU A 89 -3.27 12.38 -0.86
N LEU A 90 -2.07 12.84 -1.21
CA LEU A 90 -1.61 14.18 -0.95
C LEU A 90 -1.18 14.80 -2.27
N SER A 91 -1.90 15.81 -2.73
CA SER A 91 -1.66 16.48 -4.01
C SER A 91 -1.45 17.97 -3.85
N PRO A 92 -0.63 18.60 -4.71
CA PRO A 92 -0.55 20.05 -4.76
C PRO A 92 -1.78 20.64 -5.47
N TYR A 93 -2.11 21.88 -5.11
CA TYR A 93 -3.18 22.62 -5.77
C TYR A 93 -3.01 22.68 -7.29
N GLY A 94 -4.11 22.44 -8.02
CA GLY A 94 -4.14 22.59 -9.48
C GLY A 94 -3.46 21.46 -10.26
N CYS A 95 -3.17 20.33 -9.62
CA CYS A 95 -2.73 19.13 -10.32
C CYS A 95 -3.90 18.49 -11.10
N LEU A 96 -4.22 19.04 -12.29
CA LEU A 96 -5.37 18.63 -13.11
C LEU A 96 -5.51 17.10 -13.30
N PRO A 97 -4.43 16.34 -13.60
CA PRO A 97 -4.53 14.88 -13.74
C PRO A 97 -4.94 14.18 -12.43
N ASN A 98 -4.55 14.75 -11.29
CA ASN A 98 -4.95 14.26 -9.97
C ASN A 98 -6.43 14.54 -9.70
N THR A 99 -6.90 15.76 -9.97
CA THR A 99 -8.31 16.14 -9.83
C THR A 99 -9.23 15.19 -10.59
N MET A 100 -8.87 14.83 -11.83
CA MET A 100 -9.61 13.83 -12.60
C MET A 100 -9.62 12.45 -11.93
N SER A 101 -8.50 12.06 -11.33
CA SER A 101 -8.34 10.76 -10.66
C SER A 101 -9.12 10.69 -9.35
N VAL A 102 -9.13 11.78 -8.57
CA VAL A 102 -9.98 11.93 -7.38
C VAL A 102 -11.46 11.91 -7.77
N GLY A 103 -11.84 12.52 -8.89
CA GLY A 103 -13.20 12.39 -9.43
C GLY A 103 -13.57 10.93 -9.73
N ALA A 104 -12.66 10.18 -10.35
CA ALA A 104 -12.87 8.74 -10.61
C ALA A 104 -12.90 7.89 -9.33
N MET A 105 -12.27 8.34 -8.23
CA MET A 105 -12.34 7.64 -6.93
C MET A 105 -13.76 7.54 -6.39
N ALA A 106 -14.71 8.40 -6.78
CA ALA A 106 -16.11 8.27 -6.38
C ALA A 106 -16.71 6.91 -6.76
N LYS A 107 -16.43 6.42 -7.97
CA LYS A 107 -16.87 5.09 -8.42
C LYS A 107 -16.09 3.97 -7.72
N VAL A 108 -14.80 4.17 -7.46
CA VAL A 108 -13.98 3.23 -6.68
C VAL A 108 -14.56 3.03 -5.29
N LEU A 109 -14.91 4.12 -4.58
CA LEU A 109 -15.48 4.04 -3.24
C LEU A 109 -16.88 3.43 -3.22
N ALA A 110 -17.66 3.59 -4.30
CA ALA A 110 -18.93 2.89 -4.45
C ALA A 110 -18.75 1.37 -4.59
N ASP A 111 -17.72 0.92 -5.31
CA ASP A 111 -17.43 -0.51 -5.51
C ASP A 111 -16.70 -1.14 -4.31
N TYR A 112 -15.93 -0.33 -3.57
CA TYR A 112 -15.14 -0.73 -2.41
C TYR A 112 -15.48 0.17 -1.20
N PRO A 113 -16.69 0.01 -0.60
CA PRO A 113 -17.12 0.87 0.51
C PRO A 113 -16.22 0.75 1.75
N ASP A 114 -15.50 -0.36 1.89
CA ASP A 114 -14.56 -0.58 2.98
C ASP A 114 -13.21 0.14 2.79
N LEU A 115 -12.92 0.68 1.59
CA LEU A 115 -11.71 1.44 1.33
C LEU A 115 -11.80 2.83 1.98
N LEU A 116 -11.06 3.01 3.07
CA LEU A 116 -10.93 4.32 3.71
C LEU A 116 -9.91 5.18 2.97
N TYR A 117 -10.40 6.18 2.23
CA TYR A 117 -9.58 7.04 1.36
C TYR A 117 -9.68 8.51 1.74
N ALA A 118 -8.55 9.18 1.86
CA ALA A 118 -8.44 10.61 2.20
C ALA A 118 -7.73 11.39 1.08
N PRO A 119 -8.43 12.13 0.22
CA PRO A 119 -7.80 13.11 -0.65
C PRO A 119 -7.52 14.39 0.14
N ILE A 120 -6.29 14.91 0.06
CA ILE A 120 -5.87 16.16 0.71
C ILE A 120 -5.11 17.02 -0.31
N GLU A 121 -5.57 18.25 -0.53
CA GLU A 121 -4.97 19.17 -1.50
C GLU A 121 -4.18 20.28 -0.80
N ILE A 122 -2.85 20.22 -0.92
CA ILE A 122 -1.93 21.21 -0.34
C ILE A 122 -2.05 22.54 -1.12
N LYS A 123 -2.28 23.63 -0.39
CA LYS A 123 -2.54 24.99 -0.90
C LYS A 123 -3.90 25.18 -1.61
N GLY A 124 -4.73 24.14 -1.67
CA GLY A 124 -6.10 24.20 -2.20
C GLY A 124 -7.16 24.17 -1.10
N ASP A 125 -6.99 23.29 -0.12
CA ASP A 125 -7.88 23.22 1.04
C ASP A 125 -7.62 24.37 2.02
N ALA A 126 -8.69 24.96 2.58
CA ALA A 126 -8.56 25.81 3.76
C ALA A 126 -8.04 25.00 4.94
N GLU A 127 -7.16 25.59 5.75
CA GLU A 127 -6.46 24.91 6.86
C GLU A 127 -7.42 24.14 7.78
N VAL A 128 -8.53 24.76 8.17
CA VAL A 128 -9.54 24.15 9.05
C VAL A 128 -10.21 22.94 8.40
N HIS A 129 -10.47 22.99 7.09
CA HIS A 129 -11.07 21.87 6.35
C HIS A 129 -10.10 20.71 6.20
N ALA A 130 -8.83 20.98 5.87
CA ALA A 130 -7.79 19.96 5.82
C ALA A 130 -7.63 19.27 7.19
N TYR A 131 -7.56 20.06 8.27
CA TYR A 131 -7.41 19.53 9.62
C TYR A 131 -8.60 18.65 10.04
N SER A 132 -9.83 19.13 9.81
CA SER A 132 -11.05 18.39 10.16
C SER A 132 -11.15 17.07 9.38
N ARG A 133 -10.81 17.07 8.08
CA ARG A 133 -10.81 15.87 7.24
C ARG A 133 -9.78 14.86 7.74
N CYS A 134 -8.55 15.31 8.05
CA CYS A 134 -7.50 14.49 8.64
C CYS A 134 -7.94 13.87 9.97
N GLN A 135 -8.51 14.66 10.88
CA GLN A 135 -8.95 14.17 12.18
C GLN A 135 -10.02 13.08 12.04
N MET A 136 -11.04 13.31 11.22
CA MET A 136 -12.13 12.37 11.01
C MET A 136 -11.59 11.03 10.48
N ILE A 137 -10.78 11.06 9.43
CA ILE A 137 -10.31 9.84 8.78
C ILE A 137 -9.26 9.09 9.59
N LEU A 138 -8.37 9.81 10.30
CA LEU A 138 -7.40 9.18 11.20
C LEU A 138 -8.08 8.56 12.42
N THR A 139 -9.15 9.17 12.91
CA THR A 139 -9.95 8.61 14.02
C THR A 139 -10.59 7.29 13.59
N GLU A 140 -11.18 7.24 12.40
CA GLU A 140 -11.76 6.01 11.85
C GLU A 140 -10.68 4.95 11.58
N ALA A 141 -9.53 5.32 11.00
CA ALA A 141 -8.41 4.41 10.78
C ALA A 141 -7.89 3.82 12.10
N LYS A 142 -7.75 4.64 13.14
CA LYS A 142 -7.34 4.22 14.48
C LYS A 142 -8.34 3.26 15.11
N ARG A 143 -9.64 3.52 14.95
CA ARG A 143 -10.71 2.62 15.42
C ARG A 143 -10.60 1.25 14.75
N ARG A 144 -10.51 1.21 13.41
CA ARG A 144 -10.34 -0.04 12.64
C ARG A 144 -9.08 -0.82 13.03
N ALA A 145 -7.97 -0.12 13.25
CA ALA A 145 -6.72 -0.73 13.69
C ALA A 145 -6.83 -1.38 15.07
N LYS A 146 -7.52 -0.71 16.01
CA LYS A 146 -7.78 -1.24 17.34
C LYS A 146 -8.69 -2.49 17.28
N GLU A 147 -9.79 -2.43 16.54
CA GLU A 147 -10.72 -3.55 16.38
C GLU A 147 -10.07 -4.75 15.67
N GLU A 148 -9.20 -4.53 14.69
CA GLU A 148 -8.42 -5.62 14.07
C GLU A 148 -7.47 -6.27 15.08
N PHE A 149 -6.79 -5.48 15.90
CA PHE A 149 -5.89 -5.98 16.92
C PHE A 149 -6.62 -6.79 18.01
N GLU A 150 -7.75 -6.29 18.53
CA GLU A 150 -8.58 -6.98 19.52
C GLU A 150 -9.10 -8.32 18.98
N ARG A 151 -9.60 -8.34 17.75
CA ARG A 151 -10.02 -9.58 17.08
C ARG A 151 -8.89 -10.60 16.97
N VAL A 152 -7.66 -10.17 16.70
CA VAL A 152 -6.53 -11.11 16.63
C VAL A 152 -6.13 -11.66 18.00
N LEU A 153 -6.22 -10.87 19.07
CA LEU A 153 -6.02 -11.38 20.43
C LEU A 153 -7.05 -12.47 20.76
N GLU A 154 -8.33 -12.23 20.45
CA GLU A 154 -9.40 -13.22 20.63
C GLU A 154 -9.16 -14.49 19.80
N LEU A 155 -8.81 -14.34 18.51
CA LEU A 155 -8.52 -15.47 17.61
C LEU A 155 -7.36 -16.33 18.09
N THR A 156 -6.31 -15.70 18.62
CA THR A 156 -5.10 -16.39 19.10
C THR A 156 -5.20 -16.85 20.56
N LYS A 157 -6.25 -16.40 21.29
CA LYS A 157 -6.43 -16.60 22.73
C LYS A 157 -5.22 -16.17 23.55
N LEU A 158 -4.53 -15.12 23.09
CA LEU A 158 -3.41 -14.53 23.80
C LEU A 158 -3.88 -13.33 24.62
N SER A 159 -3.35 -13.19 25.84
CA SER A 159 -3.44 -11.94 26.58
C SER A 159 -2.28 -11.00 26.25
N LEU A 160 -2.45 -9.71 26.56
CA LEU A 160 -1.37 -8.73 26.39
C LEU A 160 -0.17 -9.02 27.30
N GLU A 161 -0.43 -9.57 28.49
CA GLU A 161 0.57 -9.98 29.46
C GLU A 161 1.42 -11.12 28.89
N GLU A 162 0.79 -12.16 28.32
CA GLU A 162 1.51 -13.26 27.67
C GLU A 162 2.39 -12.77 26.51
N VAL A 163 1.88 -11.85 25.69
CA VAL A 163 2.64 -11.23 24.59
C VAL A 163 3.86 -10.48 25.12
N ARG A 164 3.71 -9.69 26.18
CA ARG A 164 4.80 -8.93 26.81
C ARG A 164 5.83 -9.84 27.48
N GLU A 165 5.39 -10.89 28.17
CA GLU A 165 6.28 -11.88 28.78
C GLU A 165 7.10 -12.63 27.73
N PHE A 166 6.47 -12.98 26.60
CA PHE A 166 7.17 -13.60 25.47
C PHE A 166 8.22 -12.63 24.90
N GLU A 167 7.86 -11.36 24.68
CA GLU A 167 8.79 -10.33 24.21
C GLU A 167 9.98 -10.11 25.16
N GLN A 168 9.78 -10.19 26.47
CA GLN A 168 10.87 -10.10 27.45
C GLN A 168 11.86 -11.28 27.36
N LYS A 169 11.36 -12.49 27.10
CA LYS A 169 12.17 -13.70 26.90
C LYS A 169 12.86 -13.74 25.54
N HIS A 170 12.40 -12.93 24.58
CA HIS A 170 12.87 -12.87 23.20
C HIS A 170 13.29 -11.45 22.79
N PRO A 171 14.42 -10.91 23.30
CA PRO A 171 14.87 -9.55 23.02
C PRO A 171 15.09 -9.24 21.52
N GLU A 172 15.32 -10.26 20.70
CA GLU A 172 15.45 -10.13 19.24
C GLU A 172 14.22 -9.54 18.57
N LEU A 173 13.02 -9.76 19.14
CA LEU A 173 11.74 -9.22 18.64
C LEU A 173 11.66 -7.70 18.78
N ARG A 174 12.40 -7.13 19.74
CA ARG A 174 12.41 -5.70 20.07
C ARG A 174 13.33 -4.88 19.18
N ARG A 175 14.07 -5.53 18.27
CA ARG A 175 14.97 -4.85 17.34
C ARG A 175 14.15 -4.02 16.36
N ALA A 176 14.52 -2.76 16.16
CA ALA A 176 13.85 -1.88 15.18
C ALA A 176 13.84 -2.46 13.75
N THR A 177 14.81 -3.32 13.45
CA THR A 177 14.92 -4.01 12.15
C THR A 177 14.24 -5.37 12.12
N TYR A 178 13.55 -5.78 13.19
CA TYR A 178 12.81 -7.04 13.21
C TYR A 178 11.68 -7.00 12.19
N ARG A 179 11.61 -8.03 11.35
CA ARG A 179 10.62 -8.10 10.29
C ARG A 179 9.44 -8.95 10.76
N VAL A 180 8.31 -8.29 10.97
CA VAL A 180 7.03 -8.96 11.20
C VAL A 180 6.44 -9.39 9.85
N PRO A 181 6.17 -10.70 9.63
CA PRO A 181 5.49 -11.15 8.42
C PRO A 181 4.06 -10.61 8.34
N ASN A 182 3.55 -10.40 7.12
CA ASN A 182 2.14 -10.10 6.90
C ASN A 182 1.35 -11.42 6.86
N TYR A 183 0.44 -11.60 7.81
CA TYR A 183 -0.44 -12.75 7.99
C TYR A 183 -1.87 -12.51 7.49
N GLY A 184 -2.09 -11.47 6.70
CA GLY A 184 -3.40 -11.10 6.14
C GLY A 184 -4.12 -9.99 6.90
N PHE A 185 -3.48 -9.38 7.90
CA PHE A 185 -4.01 -8.23 8.63
C PHE A 185 -3.41 -6.93 8.09
N ALA A 186 -4.17 -5.84 8.17
CA ALA A 186 -3.68 -4.53 7.73
C ALA A 186 -2.70 -3.90 8.75
N GLY A 187 -2.92 -4.15 10.03
CA GLY A 187 -2.15 -3.58 11.12
C GLY A 187 -0.87 -4.35 11.44
N THR A 188 0.23 -3.62 11.63
CA THR A 188 1.49 -4.21 12.12
C THR A 188 1.32 -4.86 13.48
N SER A 189 0.55 -4.26 14.39
CA SER A 189 0.27 -4.81 15.72
C SER A 189 -0.50 -6.13 15.67
N ALA A 190 -1.53 -6.20 14.82
CA ALA A 190 -2.33 -7.41 14.61
C ALA A 190 -1.47 -8.54 14.01
N ASN A 191 -0.68 -8.23 12.97
CA ASN A 191 0.28 -9.18 12.41
C ASN A 191 1.32 -9.64 13.44
N TYR A 192 1.77 -8.75 14.33
CA TYR A 192 2.76 -9.07 15.35
C TYR A 192 2.21 -10.01 16.43
N VAL A 193 1.00 -9.79 16.92
CA VAL A 193 0.36 -10.73 17.87
C VAL A 193 0.18 -12.10 17.23
N TYR A 194 -0.31 -12.13 15.99
CA TYR A 194 -0.43 -13.39 15.25
C TYR A 194 0.92 -14.07 15.03
N HIS A 195 1.97 -13.28 14.78
CA HIS A 195 3.34 -13.78 14.66
C HIS A 195 3.83 -14.43 15.96
N ILE A 196 3.60 -13.79 17.10
CA ILE A 196 3.93 -14.35 18.43
C ILE A 196 3.14 -15.64 18.66
N ALA A 197 1.85 -15.67 18.36
CA ALA A 197 1.04 -16.88 18.46
C ALA A 197 1.63 -18.04 17.65
N LYS A 198 2.12 -17.77 16.42
CA LYS A 198 2.83 -18.74 15.58
C LYS A 198 4.13 -19.22 16.23
N LEU A 199 4.94 -18.32 16.79
CA LEU A 199 6.18 -18.68 17.50
C LEU A 199 5.91 -19.51 18.76
N MET A 200 4.82 -19.23 19.47
CA MET A 200 4.34 -20.00 20.62
C MET A 200 3.62 -21.32 20.22
N ARG A 201 3.46 -21.60 18.92
CA ARG A 201 2.73 -22.75 18.36
C ARG A 201 1.25 -22.83 18.77
N ARG A 202 0.59 -21.69 18.91
CA ARG A 202 -0.85 -21.56 19.25
C ARG A 202 -1.76 -21.23 18.06
N ALA A 203 -1.21 -21.00 16.87
CA ALA A 203 -1.94 -20.61 15.66
C ALA A 203 -1.38 -21.25 14.40
#